data_AF-A0A6A6IGC3-F1
#
_entry.id   AF-A0A6A6IGC3-F1
#
_cell.length_a   1.000
_cell.length_b   1.000
_cell.length_c   1.000
_cell.angle_alpha   90.00
_cell.angle_beta   90.00
_cell.angle_gamma   90.00
#
_symmetry.space_group_name_H-M   'P 1'
#
loop_
_entity.id
_entity.type
_entity.pdbx_description
1 polymer ?
#
loop_
_entity_poly.entity_id
_entity_poly.type
_entity_poly.pdbx_seq_one_letter_code
_entity_poly.pdbx_strand_id
1 'polypeptide(L)'
;MELLDLPPEIFQRVVAMYVRRVGLCEAWKLRSVCKTFSVYLTEEVFGRQPMKVYFRKSSNQLLKSGLAVYLECHTNALYGAHETLPTLIQKTVGEFMRISNESSDAKRAEYTSKPLGIQALSRTFSLVVPLYGARPIASEHPR
;
A
#
# COMPACT_ATOMS: atom_id res chain seq x y z
N MET A 1 28.67 -3.93 -19.03
CA MET A 1 28.34 -2.90 -18.03
C MET A 1 27.23 -3.46 -17.18
N GLU A 2 27.50 -3.70 -15.90
CA GLU A 2 26.50 -4.29 -15.02
C GLU A 2 25.53 -3.17 -14.61
N LEU A 3 24.22 -3.46 -14.62
CA LEU A 3 23.18 -2.48 -14.27
C LEU A 3 23.36 -1.93 -12.83
N LEU A 4 24.18 -2.61 -12.02
CA LEU A 4 24.55 -2.29 -10.64
C LEU A 4 25.73 -1.30 -10.52
N ASP A 5 26.43 -1.00 -11.62
CA ASP A 5 27.50 0.00 -11.64
C ASP A 5 26.95 1.45 -11.64
N LEU A 6 25.64 1.60 -11.83
CA LEU A 6 24.97 2.89 -11.83
C LEU A 6 24.79 3.44 -10.41
N PRO A 7 24.88 4.77 -10.22
CA PRO A 7 24.46 5.39 -8.97
C PRO A 7 23.02 5.02 -8.62
N PRO A 8 22.69 4.83 -7.33
CA PRO A 8 21.38 4.36 -6.88
C PRO A 8 20.23 5.26 -7.35
N GLU A 9 20.46 6.57 -7.49
CA GLU A 9 19.46 7.52 -7.98
C GLU A 9 19.14 7.29 -9.46
N ILE A 10 20.15 6.97 -10.27
CA ILE A 10 19.97 6.66 -11.69
C ILE A 10 19.26 5.32 -11.84
N PHE A 11 19.65 4.32 -11.05
CA PHE A 11 18.99 3.02 -11.04
C PHE A 11 17.51 3.14 -10.64
N GLN A 12 17.19 3.90 -9.58
CA GLN A 12 15.82 4.20 -9.19
C GLN A 12 15.03 4.89 -10.30
N ARG A 13 15.62 5.87 -11.01
CA ARG A 13 14.96 6.53 -12.15
C ARG A 13 14.68 5.55 -13.29
N VAL A 14 15.59 4.62 -13.58
CA VAL A 14 15.37 3.57 -14.57
C VAL A 14 14.21 2.67 -14.16
N VAL A 15 14.15 2.25 -12.90
CA VAL A 15 13.02 1.46 -12.35
C VAL A 15 11.70 2.24 -12.46
N ALA A 16 11.68 3.52 -12.08
CA ALA A 16 10.51 4.38 -12.19
C ALA A 16 10.01 4.52 -13.63
N MET A 17 10.91 4.77 -14.58
CA MET A 17 10.58 4.83 -16.01
C MET A 17 10.06 3.49 -16.52
N TYR A 18 10.66 2.38 -16.08
CA TYR A 18 10.21 1.05 -16.44
C TYR A 18 8.79 0.77 -15.93
N VAL A 19 8.54 0.97 -14.63
CA VAL A 19 7.21 0.81 -14.00
C VAL A 19 6.17 1.68 -14.69
N ARG A 20 6.50 2.94 -15.01
CA ARG A 20 5.61 3.84 -15.75
C ARG A 20 5.28 3.32 -17.15
N ARG A 21 6.26 2.70 -17.83
CA ARG A 21 6.09 2.19 -19.20
C ARG A 21 5.27 0.90 -19.27
N VAL A 22 5.54 -0.06 -18.38
CA VAL A 22 4.90 -1.40 -18.44
C VAL A 22 3.72 -1.56 -17.50
N GLY A 23 3.60 -0.71 -16.48
CA GLY A 23 2.58 -0.78 -15.43
C GLY A 23 2.98 -1.67 -14.25
N LEU A 24 2.24 -1.53 -13.13
CA LEU A 24 2.59 -2.16 -11.85
C LEU A 24 2.64 -3.68 -11.92
N CYS A 25 1.61 -4.30 -12.51
CA CYS A 25 1.48 -5.76 -12.52
C CYS A 25 2.57 -6.44 -13.35
N GLU A 26 2.89 -5.90 -14.53
CA GLU A 26 3.94 -6.46 -15.39
C GLU A 26 5.32 -6.21 -14.78
N ALA A 27 5.56 -5.00 -14.25
CA ALA A 27 6.82 -4.71 -13.60
C ALA A 27 7.06 -5.65 -12.40
N TRP A 28 6.03 -5.89 -11.58
CA TRP A 28 6.10 -6.73 -10.38
C TRP A 28 6.47 -8.20 -10.67
N LYS A 29 6.20 -8.70 -11.89
CA LYS A 29 6.62 -10.05 -12.29
C LYS A 29 8.14 -10.17 -12.40
N LEU A 30 8.85 -9.08 -12.69
CA LEU A 30 10.31 -9.07 -12.81
C LEU A 30 11.06 -8.93 -11.47
N ARG A 31 10.37 -8.90 -10.33
CA ARG A 31 11.03 -8.78 -9.02
C ARG A 31 12.01 -9.92 -8.71
N SER A 32 11.86 -11.08 -9.35
CA SER A 32 12.72 -12.24 -9.14
C SER A 32 14.07 -12.17 -9.89
N VAL A 33 14.31 -11.14 -10.70
CA VAL A 33 15.54 -11.03 -11.50
C VAL A 33 16.78 -10.92 -10.61
N CYS A 34 16.78 -10.02 -9.64
CA CYS A 34 17.83 -9.95 -8.62
C CYS A 34 17.33 -9.22 -7.36
N LYS A 35 18.04 -9.42 -6.23
CA LYS A 35 17.67 -8.83 -4.93
C LYS A 35 17.64 -7.30 -4.98
N THR A 36 18.65 -6.66 -5.56
CA THR A 36 18.72 -5.20 -5.67
C THR A 36 17.54 -4.66 -6.47
N PHE A 37 17.26 -5.21 -7.66
CA PHE A 37 16.12 -4.78 -8.47
C PHE A 37 14.79 -4.98 -7.74
N SER A 38 14.63 -6.09 -7.01
CA SER A 38 13.45 -6.35 -6.17
C SER A 38 13.22 -5.25 -5.14
N VAL A 39 14.27 -4.78 -4.45
CA VAL A 39 14.17 -3.71 -3.44
C VAL A 39 13.69 -2.40 -4.08
N TYR A 40 14.36 -1.94 -5.13
CA TYR A 40 14.01 -0.69 -5.82
C TYR A 40 12.62 -0.76 -6.45
N LEU A 41 12.27 -1.90 -7.03
CA LEU A 41 10.95 -2.14 -7.61
C LEU A 41 9.87 -2.17 -6.54
N THR A 42 10.13 -2.72 -5.35
CA THR A 42 9.19 -2.73 -4.22
C THR A 42 8.92 -1.31 -3.74
N GLU A 43 9.96 -0.50 -3.56
CA GLU A 43 9.80 0.91 -3.19
C GLU A 43 9.02 1.68 -4.27
N GLU A 44 9.35 1.48 -5.55
CA GLU A 44 8.68 2.18 -6.65
C GLU A 44 7.23 1.75 -6.83
N VAL A 45 6.92 0.46 -6.64
CA VAL A 45 5.58 -0.11 -6.81
C VAL A 45 4.68 0.18 -5.61
N PHE A 46 5.18 0.15 -4.37
CA PHE A 46 4.38 0.28 -3.15
C PHE A 46 4.58 1.59 -2.39
N GLY A 47 5.79 2.15 -2.39
CA GLY A 47 6.08 3.38 -1.64
C GLY A 47 5.79 4.67 -2.40
N ARG A 48 5.92 4.67 -3.73
CA ARG A 48 5.82 5.89 -4.55
C ARG A 48 4.54 6.03 -5.36
N GLN A 49 3.77 4.96 -5.51
CA GLN A 49 2.51 5.00 -6.28
C GLN A 49 1.38 5.57 -5.42
N PRO A 50 0.55 6.48 -5.97
CA PRO A 50 -0.61 6.95 -5.24
C PRO A 50 -1.69 5.87 -5.17
N MET A 51 -2.44 5.84 -4.06
CA MET A 51 -3.47 4.82 -3.78
C MET A 51 -4.47 4.63 -4.93
N LYS A 52 -4.79 5.72 -5.65
CA LYS A 52 -5.70 5.71 -6.81
C LYS A 52 -5.30 4.74 -7.92
N VAL A 53 -4.00 4.44 -8.07
CA VAL A 53 -3.52 3.52 -9.11
C VAL A 53 -3.98 2.09 -8.84
N TYR A 54 -4.18 1.71 -7.57
CA TYR A 54 -4.60 0.36 -7.19
C TYR A 54 -6.11 0.11 -7.28
N PHE A 55 -6.92 1.13 -7.56
CA PHE A 55 -8.37 0.94 -7.73
C PHE A 55 -8.73 0.16 -9.00
N ARG A 56 -7.80 -0.01 -9.94
CA ARG A 56 -8.01 -0.91 -11.09
C ARG A 56 -7.99 -2.37 -10.65
N LYS A 57 -8.83 -3.21 -11.27
CA LYS A 57 -9.03 -4.62 -10.87
C LYS A 57 -7.73 -5.43 -10.81
N SER A 58 -6.84 -5.27 -11.79
CA SER A 58 -5.55 -5.99 -11.87
C SER A 58 -4.58 -5.57 -10.76
N SER A 59 -4.44 -4.27 -10.51
CA SER A 59 -3.58 -3.72 -9.46
C SER A 59 -4.15 -3.88 -8.05
N ASN A 60 -5.47 -4.04 -7.91
CA ASN A 60 -6.10 -4.27 -6.62
C ASN A 60 -5.64 -5.61 -6.01
N GLN A 61 -5.52 -6.64 -6.84
CA GLN A 61 -5.01 -7.93 -6.40
C GLN A 61 -3.55 -7.83 -5.94
N LEU A 62 -2.74 -7.04 -6.65
CA LEU A 62 -1.36 -6.76 -6.27
C LEU A 62 -1.31 -6.08 -4.90
N LEU A 63 -2.11 -5.03 -4.69
CA LEU A 63 -2.20 -4.34 -3.41
C LEU A 63 -2.65 -5.27 -2.29
N LYS A 64 -3.66 -6.12 -2.51
CA LYS A 64 -4.12 -7.10 -1.50
C LYS A 64 -3.01 -8.05 -1.09
N SER A 65 -2.26 -8.58 -2.06
CA SER A 65 -1.14 -9.49 -1.77
C SER A 65 0.06 -8.81 -1.12
N GLY A 66 0.27 -7.52 -1.41
CA GLY A 66 1.39 -6.71 -0.93
C GLY A 66 1.01 -5.69 0.15
N LEU A 67 -0.14 -5.84 0.79
CA LEU A 67 -0.69 -4.80 1.68
C LEU A 67 0.24 -4.51 2.85
N ALA A 68 0.85 -5.54 3.44
CA ALA A 68 1.79 -5.36 4.54
C ALA A 68 3.00 -4.51 4.11
N VAL A 69 3.53 -4.77 2.91
CA VAL A 69 4.67 -4.03 2.34
C VAL A 69 4.29 -2.60 2.01
N TYR A 70 3.09 -2.39 1.44
CA TYR A 70 2.53 -1.06 1.20
C TYR A 70 2.45 -0.24 2.48
N LEU A 71 1.92 -0.84 3.55
CA LEU A 71 1.81 -0.19 4.86
C LEU A 71 3.19 0.12 5.43
N GLU A 72 4.12 -0.83 5.40
CA GLU A 72 5.50 -0.66 5.87
C GLU A 72 6.24 0.47 5.14
N CYS A 73 6.15 0.51 3.80
CA CYS A 73 6.73 1.58 3.00
C CYS A 73 6.18 2.95 3.42
N HIS A 74 4.87 3.06 3.64
CA HIS A 74 4.23 4.33 4.01
C HIS A 74 4.33 4.71 5.49
N THR A 75 4.61 3.76 6.39
CA THR A 75 4.92 4.09 7.79
C THR A 75 6.34 4.62 7.94
N ASN A 76 7.28 4.10 7.14
CA ASN A 76 8.70 4.48 7.23
C ASN A 76 9.03 5.71 6.38
N ALA A 77 8.33 5.89 5.26
CA ALA A 77 8.50 7.02 4.37
C ALA A 77 7.38 8.04 4.62
N LEU A 78 7.59 8.97 5.56
CA LEU A 78 6.70 10.10 5.87
C LEU A 78 6.52 11.12 4.71
N TYR A 79 6.79 10.73 3.46
CA TYR A 79 6.57 11.56 2.27
C TYR A 79 5.07 11.68 1.95
N GLY A 80 4.32 12.30 2.85
CA GLY A 80 2.90 12.56 2.69
C GLY A 80 2.03 11.35 2.98
N ALA A 81 2.24 10.67 4.12
CA ALA A 81 1.32 9.65 4.61
C ALA A 81 -0.09 10.24 4.59
N HIS A 82 -0.91 9.77 3.64
CA HIS A 82 -2.26 10.26 3.44
C HIS A 82 -3.04 10.03 4.75
N GLU A 83 -3.73 11.05 5.25
CA GLU A 83 -4.44 11.04 6.55
C GLU A 83 -5.31 9.79 6.76
N THR A 84 -5.80 9.22 5.66
CA THR A 84 -6.51 7.93 5.61
C THR A 84 -5.84 6.84 6.41
N LEU A 85 -4.52 6.67 6.38
CA LEU A 85 -3.87 5.54 7.04
C LEU A 85 -3.89 5.69 8.58
N PRO A 86 -3.44 6.83 9.16
CA PRO A 86 -3.66 7.11 10.57
C PRO A 86 -5.14 7.04 10.97
N THR A 87 -6.06 7.61 10.19
CA THR A 87 -7.50 7.57 10.48
C THR A 87 -8.05 6.15 10.51
N LEU A 88 -7.58 5.28 9.61
CA LEU A 88 -8.08 3.91 9.51
C LEU A 88 -7.51 3.01 10.62
N ILE A 89 -6.25 3.23 11.01
CA ILE A 89 -5.67 2.63 12.22
C ILE A 89 -6.48 3.07 13.45
N GLN A 90 -6.71 4.37 13.63
CA GLN A 90 -7.48 4.91 14.74
C GLN A 90 -8.91 4.33 14.78
N LYS A 91 -9.60 4.27 13.64
CA LYS A 91 -10.94 3.70 13.54
C LYS A 91 -10.95 2.22 13.89
N THR A 92 -9.96 1.46 13.42
CA THR A 92 -9.87 0.03 13.68
C THR A 92 -9.58 -0.24 15.16
N VAL A 93 -8.62 0.48 15.74
CA VAL A 93 -8.33 0.40 17.18
C VAL A 93 -9.56 0.81 18.00
N GLY A 94 -10.29 1.85 17.58
CA GLY A 94 -11.55 2.27 18.20
C GLY A 94 -12.62 1.18 18.20
N GLU A 95 -12.80 0.46 17.10
CA GLU A 95 -13.73 -0.68 17.04
C GLU A 95 -13.28 -1.85 17.93
N PHE A 96 -11.98 -2.15 17.99
CA PHE A 96 -11.47 -3.17 18.92
C PHE A 96 -11.74 -2.80 20.37
N MET A 97 -11.45 -1.56 20.76
CA MET A 97 -11.73 -1.02 22.09
C MET A 97 -13.24 -1.08 22.43
N ARG A 98 -14.10 -0.79 21.44
CA ARG A 98 -15.56 -0.90 21.60
C ARG A 98 -16.00 -2.35 21.84
N ILE A 99 -15.43 -3.32 21.12
CA ILE A 99 -15.77 -4.74 21.25
C ILE A 99 -15.24 -5.34 22.56
N SER A 100 -14.04 -4.94 23.00
CA SER A 100 -13.46 -5.41 24.27
C SER A 100 -14.01 -4.68 25.50
N ASN A 101 -14.80 -3.62 25.31
CA ASN A 101 -15.29 -2.72 26.34
C ASN A 101 -14.15 -2.07 27.17
N GLU A 102 -12.98 -1.89 26.53
CA GLU A 102 -11.80 -1.27 27.12
C GLU A 102 -11.64 0.16 26.57
N SER A 103 -11.66 1.18 27.43
CA SER A 103 -11.53 2.59 27.04
C SER A 103 -10.19 3.24 27.43
N SER A 104 -9.29 2.48 28.05
CA SER A 104 -8.03 3.02 28.59
C SER A 104 -7.04 3.41 27.49
N ASP A 105 -6.42 4.59 27.63
CA ASP A 105 -5.36 5.06 26.73
C ASP A 105 -4.14 4.13 26.74
N ALA A 106 -3.85 3.46 27.85
CA ALA A 106 -2.78 2.47 27.94
C ALA A 106 -3.04 1.27 27.00
N LYS A 107 -4.30 0.83 26.91
CA LYS A 107 -4.73 -0.25 25.99
C LYS A 107 -4.68 0.19 24.54
N ARG A 108 -5.05 1.44 24.25
CA ARG A 108 -4.91 2.03 22.91
C ARG A 108 -3.45 2.01 22.43
N ALA A 109 -2.51 2.42 23.29
CA ALA A 109 -1.08 2.39 22.98
C ALA A 109 -0.58 0.94 22.80
N GLU A 110 -1.06 0.00 23.61
CA GLU A 110 -0.75 -1.43 23.49
C GLU A 110 -1.21 -1.99 22.13
N TYR A 111 -2.43 -1.68 21.69
CA TYR A 111 -2.96 -2.14 20.39
C TYR A 111 -2.29 -1.48 19.19
N THR A 112 -1.85 -0.23 19.33
CA THR A 112 -1.17 0.51 18.26
C THR A 112 0.27 0.04 18.06
N SER A 113 0.95 -0.38 19.14
CA SER A 113 2.35 -0.81 19.11
C SER A 113 2.55 -2.29 18.75
N LYS A 114 1.53 -3.14 18.89
CA LYS A 114 1.66 -4.56 18.53
C LYS A 114 1.52 -4.78 17.01
N PRO A 115 2.43 -5.55 16.37
CA PRO A 115 2.36 -5.89 14.95
C PRO A 115 1.12 -6.72 14.57
N LEU A 116 0.37 -7.22 15.56
CA LEU A 116 -0.96 -7.82 15.39
C LEU A 116 -1.96 -6.87 14.70
N GLY A 117 -1.82 -5.55 14.86
CA GLY A 117 -2.64 -4.58 14.16
C GLY A 117 -2.56 -4.71 12.64
N ILE A 118 -1.37 -4.97 12.08
CA ILE A 118 -1.18 -5.08 10.62
C ILE A 118 -1.82 -6.37 10.07
N GLN A 119 -1.71 -7.48 10.79
CA GLN A 119 -2.36 -8.74 10.40
C GLN A 119 -3.88 -8.67 10.52
N ALA A 120 -4.38 -8.04 11.58
CA ALA A 120 -5.81 -7.80 11.77
C ALA A 120 -6.36 -6.87 10.68
N LEU A 121 -5.68 -5.75 10.42
CA LEU A 121 -6.03 -4.79 9.36
C LEU A 121 -6.08 -5.47 7.98
N SER A 122 -5.15 -6.37 7.66
CA SER A 122 -5.18 -7.12 6.40
C SER A 122 -6.47 -7.94 6.22
N ARG A 123 -6.96 -8.57 7.31
CA ARG A 123 -8.23 -9.30 7.31
C ARG A 123 -9.44 -8.37 7.20
N THR A 124 -9.45 -7.25 7.92
CA THR A 124 -10.56 -6.29 7.87
C THR A 124 -10.63 -5.57 6.53
N PHE A 125 -9.49 -5.17 5.96
CA PHE A 125 -9.44 -4.50 4.65
C PHE A 125 -10.01 -5.40 3.54
N SER A 126 -9.73 -6.70 3.59
CA SER A 126 -10.30 -7.68 2.64
C SER A 126 -11.83 -7.73 2.68
N LEU A 127 -12.45 -7.46 3.83
CA LEU A 127 -13.90 -7.42 4.00
C LEU A 127 -14.53 -6.08 3.64
N VAL A 128 -13.81 -4.96 3.80
CA VAL A 128 -14.35 -3.60 3.63
C VAL A 128 -14.14 -3.05 2.21
N VAL A 129 -13.06 -3.43 1.52
CA VAL A 129 -12.76 -2.95 0.14
C VAL A 129 -13.88 -3.21 -0.88
N PRO A 130 -14.64 -4.33 -0.85
CA PRO A 130 -15.77 -4.53 -1.75
C PRO A 130 -16.85 -3.45 -1.65
N LEU A 131 -17.00 -2.78 -0.49
CA LEU A 131 -18.06 -1.81 -0.24
C LEU A 131 -17.80 -0.43 -0.88
N TYR A 132 -16.54 -0.11 -1.20
CA TYR A 132 -16.17 1.17 -1.82
C TYR A 132 -15.99 1.08 -3.34
N GLY A 133 -16.06 -0.12 -3.93
CA GLY A 133 -15.73 -0.36 -5.34
C GLY A 133 -16.90 -0.35 -6.33
N ALA A 134 -18.13 -0.05 -5.90
CA ALA A 134 -19.33 -0.24 -6.73
C ALA A 134 -20.26 0.99 -6.82
N ARG A 135 -19.72 2.20 -6.96
CA ARG A 135 -20.51 3.30 -7.54
C ARG A 135 -20.25 3.35 -9.05
N PRO A 136 -21.24 3.00 -9.90
CA PRO A 136 -21.12 3.27 -11.33
C PRO A 136 -21.02 4.79 -11.50
N ILE A 137 -19.92 5.23 -12.11
CA ILE A 137 -19.77 6.62 -12.55
C ILE A 137 -20.74 6.76 -13.73
N ALA A 138 -21.91 7.36 -13.48
CA ALA A 138 -22.83 7.74 -14.52
C ALA A 138 -22.07 8.69 -15.47
N SER A 139 -21.87 8.24 -16.71
CA SER A 139 -21.26 9.04 -17.75
C SER A 139 -22.30 10.04 -18.25
N GLU A 140 -22.24 11.27 -17.74
CA GLU A 140 -22.93 12.39 -18.36
C GLU A 140 -22.28 12.66 -19.73
N HIS A 141 -23.00 12.32 -20.79
CA HIS A 141 -22.70 12.79 -22.15
C HIS A 141 -23.24 14.22 -22.31
N PRO A 142 -22.39 15.23 -22.58
CA PRO A 142 -22.87 16.49 -23.09
C PRO A 142 -23.22 16.33 -24.58
N ARG A 143 -24.41 16.83 -24.95
CA ARG A 143 -24.86 16.95 -26.34
C ARG A 143 -24.20 18.14 -27.02
#